data_AF-A0A518FK76-F1
#
_entry.id   AF-A0A518FK76-F1
#
_cell.length_a   1.000
_cell.length_b   1.000
_cell.length_c   1.000
_cell.angle_alpha   90.00
_cell.angle_beta   90.00
_cell.angle_gamma   90.00
#
_symmetry.space_group_name_H-M   'P 1'
#
loop_
_entity.id
_entity.type
_entity.pdbx_description
1 polymer ?
#
loop_
_entity_poly.entity_id
_entity_poly.type
_entity_poly.pdbx_seq_one_letter_code
_entity_poly.pdbx_strand_id
1 'polypeptide(L)'
;MSKGYGIVLGGLILFLGILYYSGHQGNQKSIGLGLEAAFLILSLGIWTGCIFIAIDKGYSWLEGFICGMFGPLGLLILTLSRNRHPPVSPVEENS
;
A
#
# COMPACT_ATOMS: atom_id res chain seq x y z
N MET A 1 4.03 24.39 -3.39
CA MET A 1 3.60 23.00 -3.11
C MET A 1 4.27 22.55 -1.83
N SER A 2 3.51 22.13 -0.81
CA SER A 2 4.06 21.64 0.46
C SER A 2 4.92 20.41 0.24
N LYS A 3 6.12 20.39 0.82
CA LYS A 3 7.14 19.34 0.62
C LYS A 3 6.59 17.92 0.89
N GLY A 4 5.64 17.79 1.81
CA GLY A 4 5.01 16.51 2.14
C GLY A 4 4.19 15.89 1.00
N TYR A 5 3.57 16.68 0.11
CA TYR A 5 2.87 16.11 -1.06
C TYR A 5 3.83 15.39 -2.01
N GLY A 6 5.06 15.90 -2.15
CA GLY A 6 6.10 15.26 -2.96
C GLY A 6 6.51 13.89 -2.40
N ILE A 7 6.57 13.76 -1.07
CA ILE A 7 6.87 12.49 -0.40
C ILE A 7 5.75 11.47 -0.64
N VAL A 8 4.49 11.88 -0.50
CA VAL A 8 3.34 10.99 -0.78
C VAL A 8 3.33 10.55 -2.24
N LEU A 9 3.53 11.49 -3.18
CA LEU A 9 3.55 11.18 -4.60
C LEU A 9 4.71 10.24 -4.96
N GLY A 10 5.89 10.48 -4.40
CA GLY A 10 7.07 9.62 -4.59
C GLY A 10 6.84 8.21 -4.09
N GLY A 11 6.25 8.06 -2.89
CA GLY A 11 5.86 6.76 -2.34
C GLY A 11 4.84 6.03 -3.23
N LEU A 12 3.85 6.75 -3.77
CA LEU A 12 2.84 6.19 -4.67
C LEU A 12 3.45 5.71 -6.00
N ILE A 13 4.34 6.49 -6.60
CA ILE A 13 5.02 6.11 -7.85
C ILE A 13 5.87 4.86 -7.62
N LEU A 14 6.61 4.80 -6.51
CA LEU A 14 7.45 3.66 -6.20
C LEU A 14 6.61 2.39 -5.93
N PHE A 15 5.49 2.53 -5.22
CA PHE A 15 4.52 1.47 -4.99
C PHE A 15 4.00 0.88 -6.31
N LEU A 16 3.56 1.73 -7.23
CA LEU A 16 3.07 1.30 -8.54
C LEU A 16 4.19 0.62 -9.35
N GLY A 17 5.42 1.13 -9.29
CA GLY A 17 6.57 0.53 -9.94
C GLY A 17 6.87 -0.89 -9.45
N ILE A 18 6.84 -1.11 -8.13
CA ILE A 18 7.08 -2.44 -7.54
C ILE A 18 5.94 -3.40 -7.89
N LEU A 19 4.68 -2.95 -7.84
CA LEU A 19 3.54 -3.77 -8.26
C LEU A 19 3.64 -4.19 -9.73
N TYR A 20 3.97 -3.24 -10.61
CA TYR A 20 4.15 -3.51 -12.03
C TYR A 20 5.26 -4.53 -12.27
N TYR A 21 6.42 -4.33 -11.64
CA TYR A 21 7.57 -5.24 -11.78
C TYR A 21 7.26 -6.64 -11.22
N SER A 22 6.63 -6.71 -10.05
CA SER A 22 6.28 -7.98 -9.40
C SER A 22 5.23 -8.75 -10.21
N GLY A 23 4.24 -8.05 -10.76
CA GLY A 23 3.21 -8.65 -11.62
C GLY A 23 3.77 -9.18 -12.94
N HIS A 24 4.84 -8.58 -13.46
CA HIS A 24 5.48 -9.03 -14.70
C HIS A 24 6.28 -10.32 -14.54
N GLN A 25 6.79 -10.63 -13.35
CA GLN A 25 7.63 -11.81 -13.10
C GLN A 25 6.88 -13.15 -13.15
N GLY A 26 5.55 -13.17 -13.15
CA GLY A 26 4.72 -14.38 -13.28
C GLY A 26 4.83 -15.42 -12.14
N ASN A 27 5.76 -15.24 -11.20
CA ASN A 27 5.99 -16.16 -10.10
C ASN A 27 5.16 -15.75 -8.86
N GLN A 28 4.16 -16.57 -8.51
CA GLN A 28 3.25 -16.34 -7.37
C GLN A 28 3.96 -16.04 -6.04
N LYS A 29 5.10 -16.70 -5.77
CA LYS A 29 5.89 -16.41 -4.55
C LYS A 29 6.55 -15.04 -4.60
N SER A 30 7.07 -14.64 -5.75
CA SER A 30 7.67 -13.31 -5.95
C SER A 30 6.61 -12.20 -5.91
N ILE A 31 5.40 -12.47 -6.41
CA ILE A 31 4.27 -11.53 -6.37
C ILE A 31 3.87 -11.23 -4.93
N GLY A 32 3.75 -12.24 -4.07
CA GLY A 32 3.41 -12.04 -2.65
C GLY A 32 4.40 -11.15 -1.91
N LEU A 33 5.70 -11.49 -1.99
CA LEU A 33 6.78 -10.69 -1.38
C LEU A 33 6.86 -9.27 -1.96
N GLY A 34 6.67 -9.13 -3.27
CA GLY A 34 6.66 -7.84 -3.95
C GLY A 34 5.49 -6.95 -3.50
N LEU A 35 4.32 -7.56 -3.28
CA LEU A 35 3.14 -6.86 -2.79
C LEU A 35 3.35 -6.35 -1.36
N GLU A 36 3.89 -7.20 -0.47
CA GLU A 36 4.21 -6.84 0.92
C GLU A 36 5.25 -5.71 0.98
N ALA A 37 6.32 -5.80 0.19
CA ALA A 37 7.35 -4.78 0.12
C ALA A 37 6.80 -3.45 -0.43
N ALA A 38 6.00 -3.50 -1.49
CA ALA A 38 5.34 -2.32 -2.04
C ALA A 38 4.45 -1.67 -0.97
N PHE A 39 3.71 -2.49 -0.22
CA PHE A 39 2.83 -2.04 0.83
C PHE A 39 3.55 -1.27 1.93
N LEU A 40 4.68 -1.81 2.41
CA LEU A 40 5.51 -1.16 3.43
C LEU A 40 6.03 0.20 2.96
N ILE A 41 6.47 0.27 1.70
CA ILE A 41 7.00 1.53 1.15
C ILE A 41 5.90 2.57 0.97
N LEU A 42 4.73 2.18 0.47
CA LEU A 42 3.56 3.06 0.41
C LEU A 42 3.17 3.56 1.80
N SER A 43 3.16 2.66 2.79
CA SER A 43 2.81 2.98 4.18
C SER A 43 3.76 4.02 4.77
N LEU A 44 5.07 3.82 4.59
CA LEU A 44 6.09 4.76 5.03
C LEU A 44 5.98 6.11 4.32
N GLY A 45 5.73 6.12 3.00
CA GLY A 45 5.55 7.33 2.22
C GLY A 45 4.32 8.14 2.65
N ILE A 46 3.21 7.47 2.93
CA ILE A 46 1.98 8.11 3.43
C ILE A 46 2.19 8.66 4.84
N TRP A 47 2.79 7.87 5.76
CA TRP A 47 3.08 8.33 7.13
C TRP A 47 3.97 9.56 7.14
N THR A 48 5.13 9.47 6.51
CA THR A 48 6.10 10.57 6.47
C THR A 48 5.52 11.78 5.75
N GLY A 49 4.82 11.57 4.63
CA GLY A 49 4.14 12.63 3.90
C GLY A 49 3.06 13.35 4.72
N CYS A 50 2.19 12.61 5.42
CA CYS A 50 1.15 13.18 6.28
C CYS A 50 1.74 13.96 7.48
N ILE A 51 2.79 13.46 8.11
CA ILE A 51 3.50 14.19 9.18
C ILE A 51 4.04 15.51 8.66
N PHE A 52 4.71 15.51 7.50
CA PHE A 52 5.24 16.73 6.90
C PHE A 52 4.15 17.71 6.46
N ILE A 53 3.01 17.22 5.94
CA ILE A 53 1.87 18.08 5.59
C ILE A 53 1.25 18.71 6.85
N ALA A 54 1.09 17.95 7.93
CA ALA A 54 0.58 18.45 9.20
C ALA A 54 1.47 19.57 9.76
N ILE A 55 2.78 19.33 9.81
CA ILE A 55 3.76 20.34 10.27
C ILE A 55 3.73 21.60 9.39
N ASP A 56 3.69 21.45 8.06
CA ASP A 56 3.65 22.58 7.12
C ASP A 56 2.37 23.42 7.24
N LYS A 57 1.29 22.79 7.71
CA LYS A 57 -0.01 23.44 7.95
C LYS A 57 -0.16 23.99 9.37
N GLY A 58 0.85 23.85 10.23
CA GLY A 58 0.83 24.32 11.62
C GLY A 58 0.08 23.40 12.60
N TYR A 59 -0.26 22.18 12.17
CA TYR A 59 -0.82 21.13 13.03
C TYR A 59 0.30 20.39 13.78
N SER A 60 -0.09 19.63 14.80
CA SER A 60 0.85 18.76 15.51
C SER A 60 1.28 17.59 14.63
N TRP A 61 2.54 17.16 14.78
CA TRP A 61 3.06 15.95 14.12
C TRP A 61 2.22 14.70 14.46
N LEU A 62 1.58 14.69 15.64
CA LEU A 62 0.72 13.60 16.10
C LEU A 62 -0.57 13.51 15.25
N GLU A 63 -1.14 14.63 14.84
CA GLU A 63 -2.32 14.67 13.97
C GLU A 63 -1.97 14.12 12.58
N GLY A 64 -0.80 14.48 12.06
CA GLY A 64 -0.25 13.91 10.83
C GLY A 64 0.00 12.41 10.92
N PHE A 65 0.50 11.92 12.06
CA PHE A 65 0.70 10.50 12.31
C PHE A 65 -0.62 9.72 12.32
N ILE A 66 -1.64 10.22 13.04
CA ILE A 66 -2.98 9.60 13.11
C ILE A 66 -3.62 9.57 11.72
N CYS A 67 -3.61 10.69 10.98
CA CYS A 67 -4.10 10.72 9.61
C CYS A 67 -3.36 9.74 8.70
N GLY A 68 -2.04 9.62 8.87
CA GLY A 68 -1.22 8.68 8.13
C GLY A 68 -1.61 7.21 8.36
N MET A 69 -2.15 6.83 9.52
CA MET A 69 -2.53 5.45 9.82
C MET A 69 -3.73 4.94 9.03
N PHE A 70 -4.71 5.78 8.72
CA PHE A 70 -5.97 5.33 8.13
C PHE A 70 -5.83 4.71 6.73
N GLY A 71 -4.99 5.29 5.87
CA GLY A 71 -4.81 4.80 4.50
C GLY A 71 -4.15 3.41 4.44
N PRO A 72 -2.92 3.25 4.96
CA PRO A 72 -2.21 1.98 4.93
C PRO A 72 -2.91 0.88 5.73
N LEU A 73 -3.60 1.21 6.82
CA LEU A 73 -4.26 0.18 7.63
C LEU A 73 -5.46 -0.43 6.88
N GLY A 74 -6.23 0.37 6.14
CA GLY A 74 -7.32 -0.12 5.31
C GLY A 74 -6.85 -1.02 4.16
N LEU A 75 -5.77 -0.63 3.48
CA LEU A 75 -5.23 -1.38 2.34
C LEU A 75 -4.56 -2.70 2.82
N LEU A 76 -4.02 -2.72 4.05
CA LEU A 76 -3.38 -3.89 4.66
C LEU A 76 -4.44 -4.95 5.00
N ILE A 77 -5.56 -4.51 5.57
CA ILE A 77 -6.70 -5.38 5.86
C ILE A 77 -7.22 -6.04 4.59
N LEU A 78 -7.39 -5.28 3.49
CA LEU A 78 -7.83 -5.83 2.20
C LEU A 78 -6.82 -6.84 1.62
N THR A 79 -5.53 -6.53 1.72
CA THR A 79 -4.45 -7.42 1.26
C THR A 79 -4.45 -8.74 2.02
N LEU A 80 -4.54 -8.69 3.35
CA LEU A 80 -4.60 -9.89 4.20
C LEU A 80 -5.93 -10.66 4.06
N SER A 81 -7.04 -9.94 3.82
CA SER A 81 -8.36 -10.55 3.61
C SER A 81 -8.41 -11.37 2.31
N ARG A 82 -7.76 -10.90 1.24
CA ARG A 82 -7.73 -11.61 -0.05
C ARG A 82 -7.09 -13.00 0.03
N ASN A 83 -6.14 -13.22 0.95
CA ASN A 83 -5.53 -14.53 1.19
C ASN A 83 -6.47 -15.56 1.87
N ARG A 84 -7.71 -15.20 2.23
CA ARG A 84 -8.68 -16.12 2.85
C ARG A 84 -9.68 -16.76 1.88
N HIS A 85 -9.75 -16.33 0.63
CA HIS A 85 -10.61 -16.98 -0.37
C HIS A 85 -9.78 -17.93 -1.24
N PRO A 86 -9.89 -19.27 -1.07
CA PRO A 86 -9.32 -20.20 -2.04
C PRO A 86 -9.99 -19.99 -3.40
N PRO A 87 -9.29 -20.28 -4.52
CA PRO A 87 -9.89 -20.22 -5.85
C PRO A 87 -11.14 -21.10 -5.85
N VAL A 88 -12.26 -20.54 -6.33
CA VAL A 88 -13.50 -21.29 -6.52
C VAL A 88 -13.17 -22.42 -7.50
N SER A 89 -13.17 -23.65 -7.01
CA SER A 89 -13.02 -24.84 -7.84
C SER A 89 -14.04 -24.77 -8.97
N PRO A 90 -13.67 -25.01 -10.24
CA PRO A 90 -14.66 -25.15 -11.28
C PRO A 90 -15.60 -26.27 -10.87
N VAL A 91 -16.88 -25.97 -10.83
CA VAL A 91 -17.96 -26.94 -10.59
C VAL A 91 -17.75 -28.04 -11.62
N GLU A 92 -17.37 -29.24 -11.18
CA GLU A 92 -17.49 -30.45 -12.00
C GLU A 92 -18.98 -30.62 -12.29
N GLU A 93 -19.36 -30.13 -13.46
CA GLU A 93 -20.60 -30.43 -14.15
C GLU A 93 -20.55 -31.91 -14.57
N ASN A 94 -20.81 -32.81 -13.61
CA ASN A 94 -20.98 -34.23 -13.92
C ASN A 94 -22.44 -34.49 -14.29
N SER A 95 -22.57 -34.83 -15.58
CA SER A 95 -23.73 -35.44 -16.24
C SER A 95 -23.98 -36.86 -15.73
#